data_AF-A0AA48H5D2-F1
#
_entry.id   AF-A0AA48H5D2-F1
#
_cell.length_a   1.000
_cell.length_b   1.000
_cell.length_c   1.000
_cell.angle_alpha   90.00
_cell.angle_beta   90.00
_cell.angle_gamma   90.00
#
_symmetry.space_group_name_H-M   'P 1'
#
loop_
_entity.id
_entity.type
_entity.pdbx_description
1 polymer ?
#
loop_
_entity_poly.entity_id
_entity_poly.type
_entity_poly.pdbx_seq_one_letter_code
_entity_poly.pdbx_strand_id
1 'polypeptide(L)'
;MYGSGPVVFAVWGYVIANTVDSRVELNPRPLAGIIGTTPEEIEKAIEFLCRPDPESRNTEREGRRLVQEGRFQYFVVSHAIYRSMRDEEERRAYNARKQREHREKKKNAPECQT
;
A
#
# COMPACT_ATOMS: atom_id res chain seq x y z
N MET A 1 9.40 13.19 -0.28
CA MET A 1 9.99 12.60 -1.52
C MET A 1 10.37 13.66 -2.55
N TYR A 2 9.82 14.88 -2.54
CA TYR A 2 10.35 15.94 -3.40
C TYR A 2 11.85 16.16 -3.10
N GLY A 3 12.69 16.27 -4.15
CA GLY A 3 14.12 16.50 -4.02
C GLY A 3 14.97 15.32 -3.54
N SER A 4 14.41 14.13 -3.27
CA SER A 4 15.17 12.98 -2.73
C SER A 4 15.97 12.20 -3.78
N GLY A 5 15.90 12.61 -5.04
CA GLY A 5 16.56 11.94 -6.16
C GLY A 5 15.80 10.74 -6.74
N PRO A 6 16.22 10.25 -7.92
CA PRO A 6 15.49 9.23 -8.69
C PRO A 6 15.54 7.85 -8.03
N VAL A 7 16.62 7.49 -7.32
CA VAL A 7 16.77 6.17 -6.67
C VAL A 7 15.71 5.98 -5.59
N VAL A 8 15.46 7.00 -4.76
CA VAL A 8 14.38 6.96 -3.74
C VAL A 8 13.02 6.74 -4.40
N PHE A 9 12.77 7.40 -5.53
CA PHE A 9 11.52 7.24 -6.26
C PHE A 9 11.36 5.82 -6.82
N ALA A 10 12.40 5.26 -7.41
CA ALA A 10 12.41 3.90 -7.92
C ALA A 10 12.21 2.86 -6.80
N VAL A 11 12.93 3.00 -5.68
CA VAL A 11 12.76 2.12 -4.51
C VAL A 11 11.34 2.22 -3.95
N TRP A 12 10.78 3.42 -3.86
CA TRP A 12 9.40 3.59 -3.40
C TRP A 12 8.37 2.97 -4.36
N GLY A 13 8.58 3.10 -5.68
CA GLY A 13 7.75 2.42 -6.68
C GLY A 13 7.80 0.90 -6.53
N TYR A 14 9.00 0.34 -6.31
CA TYR A 14 9.17 -1.08 -6.02
C TYR A 14 8.42 -1.51 -4.74
N VAL A 15 8.50 -0.71 -3.67
CA VAL A 15 7.79 -0.97 -2.41
C VAL A 15 6.28 -1.06 -2.63
N ILE A 16 5.68 -0.09 -3.34
CA ILE A 16 4.23 -0.10 -3.61
C ILE A 16 3.84 -1.32 -4.44
N ALA A 17 4.65 -1.69 -5.44
CA ALA A 17 4.34 -2.80 -6.34
C ALA A 17 4.48 -4.19 -5.68
N ASN A 18 5.38 -4.34 -4.68
CA ASN A 18 5.74 -5.63 -4.09
C ASN A 18 5.32 -5.77 -2.62
N THR A 19 4.62 -4.79 -2.05
CA THR A 19 4.15 -4.92 -0.67
C THR A 19 3.02 -5.94 -0.57
N VAL A 20 3.13 -6.84 0.41
CA VAL A 20 2.13 -7.85 0.75
C VAL A 20 1.86 -7.75 2.23
N ASP A 21 0.59 -7.64 2.62
CA ASP A 21 0.17 -7.47 4.02
C ASP A 21 0.95 -6.37 4.78
N SER A 22 1.16 -5.24 4.10
CA SER A 22 1.90 -4.08 4.59
C SER A 22 3.38 -4.36 4.91
N ARG A 23 3.95 -5.43 4.37
CA ARG A 23 5.37 -5.77 4.49
C ARG A 23 6.01 -5.85 3.12
N VAL A 24 7.31 -5.60 3.07
CA VAL A 24 8.12 -5.74 1.86
C VAL A 24 9.52 -6.17 2.25
N GLU A 25 10.16 -6.98 1.42
CA GLU A 25 11.58 -7.31 1.56
C GLU A 25 12.43 -6.38 0.67
N LEU A 26 13.40 -5.71 1.26
CA LEU A 26 14.34 -4.82 0.59
C LEU A 26 15.77 -5.25 0.93
N ASN A 27 16.31 -6.13 0.11
CA ASN A 27 17.72 -6.51 0.16
C ASN A 27 18.50 -5.64 -0.84
N PRO A 28 19.48 -4.82 -0.40
CA PRO A 28 20.17 -3.88 -1.29
C PRO A 28 20.87 -4.52 -2.48
N ARG A 29 21.44 -5.72 -2.31
CA ARG A 29 22.21 -6.40 -3.36
C ARG A 29 21.36 -6.80 -4.58
N PRO A 30 20.29 -7.61 -4.45
CA PRO A 30 19.43 -7.93 -5.58
C PRO A 30 18.67 -6.70 -6.07
N LEU A 31 18.25 -5.79 -5.18
CA LEU A 31 17.46 -4.62 -5.57
C LEU A 31 18.26 -3.63 -6.43
N ALA A 32 19.56 -3.50 -6.18
CA ALA A 32 20.49 -2.73 -7.01
C ALA A 32 20.51 -3.24 -8.46
N GLY A 33 20.50 -4.56 -8.67
CA GLY A 33 20.44 -5.18 -9.99
C GLY A 33 19.09 -4.96 -10.69
N ILE A 34 17.98 -4.97 -9.94
CA ILE A 34 16.62 -4.71 -10.47
C ILE A 34 16.48 -3.26 -10.91
N ILE A 35 16.98 -2.31 -10.11
CA ILE A 35 16.81 -0.87 -10.36
C ILE A 35 17.89 -0.33 -11.32
N GLY A 36 19.06 -0.96 -11.39
CA GLY A 36 20.18 -0.50 -12.21
C GLY A 36 21.03 0.57 -11.53
N THR A 37 21.36 0.36 -10.25
CA THR A 37 22.10 1.30 -9.38
C THR A 37 23.05 0.51 -8.46
N THR A 38 23.69 1.15 -7.49
CA THR A 38 24.60 0.47 -6.54
C THR A 38 23.88 0.05 -5.25
N PRO A 39 24.31 -1.01 -4.55
CA PRO A 39 23.75 -1.35 -3.23
C PRO A 39 23.79 -0.20 -2.23
N GLU A 40 24.84 0.62 -2.27
CA GLU A 40 25.03 1.79 -1.41
C GLU A 40 23.98 2.88 -1.67
N GLU A 41 23.59 3.09 -2.93
CA GLU A 41 22.50 4.01 -3.29
C GLU A 41 21.14 3.48 -2.83
N ILE A 42 20.92 2.17 -2.91
CA ILE A 42 19.73 1.52 -2.37
C ILE A 42 19.65 1.67 -0.85
N GLU A 43 20.75 1.44 -0.14
CA GLU A 43 20.82 1.62 1.32
C GLU A 43 20.48 3.05 1.73
N LYS A 44 21.06 4.05 1.06
CA LYS A 44 20.73 5.47 1.28
C LYS A 44 19.26 5.77 1.01
N ALA A 45 18.69 5.17 -0.04
CA ALA A 45 17.30 5.36 -0.38
C ALA A 45 16.35 4.74 0.67
N ILE A 46 16.66 3.54 1.15
CA ILE A 46 15.92 2.88 2.23
C ILE A 46 16.03 3.71 3.51
N GLU A 47 17.24 4.17 3.86
CA GLU A 47 17.47 5.02 5.02
C GLU A 47 16.61 6.29 4.95
N PHE A 48 16.59 6.97 3.80
CA PHE A 48 15.73 8.13 3.58
C PHE A 48 14.24 7.81 3.82
N LEU A 49 13.74 6.67 3.36
CA LEU A 49 12.34 6.26 3.55
C LEU A 49 12.00 5.86 4.99
N CYS A 50 13.01 5.45 5.77
CA CYS A 50 12.89 5.12 7.19
C CYS A 50 13.01 6.35 8.13
N ARG A 51 13.49 7.49 7.62
CA ARG A 51 13.63 8.71 8.42
C ARG A 51 12.26 9.32 8.76
N PRO A 52 12.12 9.96 9.94
CA PRO A 52 10.95 10.76 10.28
C PRO A 52 10.69 11.83 9.21
N ASP A 53 9.41 12.11 8.92
CA ASP A 53 8.98 13.12 7.96
C ASP A 53 7.94 14.03 8.62
N PRO A 54 8.35 15.17 9.21
CA PRO A 54 7.44 16.10 9.89
C PRO A 54 6.36 16.69 8.96
N GLU A 55 6.64 16.76 7.66
CA GLU A 55 5.74 17.26 6.62
C GLU A 55 4.82 16.15 6.08
N SER A 56 4.93 14.93 6.62
CA SER A 56 4.06 13.83 6.24
C SER A 56 2.61 14.10 6.65
N ARG A 57 1.70 13.93 5.70
CA ARG A 57 0.24 13.96 5.94
C ARG A 57 -0.24 12.83 6.87
N ASN A 58 0.57 11.78 7.03
CA ASN A 58 0.35 10.74 8.03
C ASN A 58 1.31 10.97 9.20
N THR A 59 0.79 11.29 10.38
CA THR A 59 1.59 11.49 11.60
C THR A 59 1.92 10.19 12.32
N GLU A 60 1.34 9.07 11.91
CA GLU A 60 1.63 7.75 12.47
C GLU A 60 3.12 7.41 12.30
N ARG A 61 3.74 6.83 13.34
CA ARG A 61 5.18 6.47 13.36
C ARG A 61 6.10 7.64 12.93
N GLU A 62 5.82 8.86 13.36
CA GLU A 62 6.63 10.05 13.06
C GLU A 62 6.71 10.39 11.56
N GLY A 63 5.71 9.99 10.77
CA GLY A 63 5.67 10.25 9.33
C GLY A 63 6.59 9.40 8.48
N ARG A 64 7.23 8.39 9.07
CA ARG A 64 8.10 7.45 8.35
C ARG A 64 7.30 6.70 7.29
N ARG A 65 7.92 6.45 6.14
CA ARG A 65 7.30 5.64 5.07
C ARG A 65 7.50 4.15 5.31
N LEU A 66 8.68 3.79 5.82
CA LEU A 66 9.07 2.42 6.15
C LEU A 66 9.51 2.33 7.61
N VAL A 67 9.24 1.17 8.24
CA VAL A 67 9.77 0.80 9.55
C VAL A 67 10.46 -0.56 9.41
N GLN A 68 11.72 -0.64 9.81
CA GLN A 68 12.46 -1.90 9.74
C GLN A 68 11.96 -2.88 10.81
N GLU A 69 11.52 -4.07 10.40
CA GLU A 69 11.09 -5.16 11.31
C GLU A 69 12.12 -6.29 11.38
N GLY A 70 12.96 -6.45 10.36
CA GLY A 70 13.98 -7.49 10.29
C GLY A 70 15.18 -7.07 9.44
N ARG A 71 16.06 -8.02 9.12
CA ARG A 71 17.29 -7.73 8.37
C ARG A 71 17.02 -7.04 7.04
N PHE A 72 16.05 -7.55 6.29
CA PHE A 72 15.60 -6.98 5.02
C PHE A 72 14.09 -6.75 4.97
N GLN A 73 13.37 -7.02 6.06
CA GLN A 73 11.92 -6.88 6.12
C GLN A 73 11.53 -5.51 6.65
N TYR A 74 10.64 -4.83 5.94
CA TYR A 74 10.14 -3.50 6.29
C TYR A 74 8.62 -3.47 6.29
N PHE A 75 8.05 -2.81 7.28
CA PHE A 75 6.65 -2.47 7.36
C PHE A 75 6.36 -1.15 6.63
N VAL A 76 5.34 -1.13 5.77
CA VAL A 76 4.92 0.03 4.98
C VAL A 76 3.79 0.75 5.69
N VAL A 77 4.10 1.90 6.30
CA VAL A 77 3.17 2.64 7.17
C VAL A 77 1.90 3.06 6.41
N SER A 78 2.06 3.55 5.18
CA SER A 78 0.93 4.03 4.36
C SER A 78 0.01 2.91 3.84
N HIS A 79 0.51 1.68 3.70
CA HIS A 79 -0.21 0.62 2.98
C HIS A 79 -1.49 0.18 3.71
N ALA A 80 -1.45 0.11 5.04
CA ALA A 80 -2.61 -0.29 5.84
C ALA A 80 -3.80 0.66 5.64
N ILE A 81 -3.53 1.98 5.57
CA ILE A 81 -4.56 3.01 5.39
C ILE A 81 -5.23 2.87 4.02
N TYR A 82 -4.45 2.81 2.94
CA TYR A 82 -5.02 2.72 1.59
C TYR A 82 -5.73 1.40 1.32
N ARG A 83 -5.25 0.27 1.86
CA ARG A 83 -5.93 -1.01 1.72
C ARG A 83 -7.28 -1.01 2.44
N SER A 84 -7.34 -0.46 3.66
CA SER A 84 -8.61 -0.35 4.40
C SER A 84 -9.65 0.50 3.67
N MET A 85 -9.24 1.59 3.04
CA MET A 85 -10.12 2.45 2.24
C MET A 85 -10.63 1.73 0.99
N ARG A 86 -9.76 1.02 0.28
CA ARG A 86 -10.12 0.23 -0.90
C ARG A 86 -11.09 -0.90 -0.57
N ASP A 87 -10.81 -1.67 0.49
CA ASP A 87 -11.68 -2.75 0.93
C ASP A 87 -13.08 -2.23 1.31
N GLU A 88 -13.17 -1.04 1.91
CA GLU A 88 -14.45 -0.44 2.26
C GLU A 88 -15.25 0.01 1.02
N GLU A 89 -14.59 0.58 0.01
CA GLU A 89 -15.22 0.94 -1.27
C GLU A 89 -15.70 -0.28 -2.04
N GLU A 90 -14.86 -1.32 -2.15
CA GLU A 90 -15.23 -2.60 -2.76
C GLU A 90 -16.43 -3.24 -2.04
N ARG A 91 -16.44 -3.21 -0.69
CA ARG A 91 -17.55 -3.69 0.13
C ARG A 91 -18.83 -2.87 -0.11
N ARG A 92 -18.73 -1.54 -0.19
CA ARG A 92 -19.86 -0.65 -0.52
C ARG A 92 -20.44 -0.97 -1.90
N ALA A 93 -19.59 -1.13 -2.91
CA ALA A 93 -20.00 -1.48 -4.26
C ALA A 93 -20.68 -2.85 -4.32
N TYR A 94 -20.12 -3.85 -3.64
CA TYR A 94 -20.71 -5.19 -3.54
C TYR A 94 -22.10 -5.15 -2.90
N ASN A 95 -22.25 -4.47 -1.76
CA ASN A 95 -23.53 -4.34 -1.06
C ASN A 95 -24.58 -3.63 -1.91
N ALA A 96 -24.18 -2.57 -2.64
CA ALA A 96 -25.07 -1.87 -3.56
C ALA A 96 -25.59 -2.80 -4.67
N ARG A 97 -24.72 -3.64 -5.25
CA ARG A 97 -25.12 -4.64 -6.26
C ARG A 97 -26.08 -5.69 -5.68
N LYS A 98 -25.75 -6.27 -4.52
CA LYS A 98 -26.63 -7.28 -3.87
C LYS A 98 -28.00 -6.71 -3.50
N GLN A 99 -28.08 -5.46 -3.06
CA GLN A 99 -29.37 -4.82 -2.79
C GLN A 99 -30.18 -4.56 -4.06
N ARG A 100 -29.54 -4.26 -5.20
CA ARG A 100 -30.22 -4.15 -6.51
C ARG A 100 -30.81 -5.50 -6.91
N GLU A 101 -29.99 -6.56 -6.91
CA GLU A 101 -30.43 -7.93 -7.21
C GLU A 101 -31.59 -8.39 -6.31
N HIS A 102 -31.51 -8.10 -5.00
CA HIS A 102 -32.57 -8.47 -4.06
C HIS A 102 -33.88 -7.71 -4.32
N ARG A 103 -33.80 -6.41 -4.67
CA ARG A 103 -34.98 -5.62 -5.05
C ARG A 103 -35.62 -6.13 -6.34
N GLU A 104 -34.82 -6.49 -7.34
CA GLU A 104 -35.31 -7.08 -8.59
C GLU A 104 -35.99 -8.43 -8.34
N LYS A 105 -35.39 -9.29 -7.50
CA LYS A 105 -36.00 -10.58 -7.11
C LYS A 105 -37.32 -10.41 -6.36
N LYS A 106 -37.43 -9.42 -5.46
CA LYS A 106 -38.69 -9.12 -4.78
C LYS A 106 -39.75 -8.57 -5.73
N LYS A 107 -39.36 -7.81 -6.74
CA LYS A 107 -40.28 -7.27 -7.76
C LYS A 107 -40.81 -8.36 -8.69
N ASN A 108 -40.00 -9.39 -8.94
CA ASN A 108 -40.37 -10.56 -9.76
C ASN A 108 -40.92 -11.74 -8.95
N ALA A 109 -41.14 -11.57 -7.63
CA ALA A 109 -41.77 -12.62 -6.83
C ALA A 109 -43.27 -12.68 -7.20
N PRO A 110 -43.81 -13.83 -7.60
CA PRO A 110 -45.22 -13.95 -7.95
C PRO A 110 -46.08 -13.64 -6.72
N GLU A 111 -47.14 -12.85 -6.91
CA GLU A 111 -48.16 -12.61 -5.89
C GLU A 111 -48.72 -13.97 -5.44
N CYS A 112 -48.59 -14.27 -4.15
CA CYS A 112 -49.24 -15.42 -3.54
C CYS A 112 -50.74 -15.10 -3.47
N GLN A 113 -51.48 -15.49 -4.50
CA GLN A 113 -52.95 -15.42 -4.51
C GLN A 113 -53.47 -16.38 -3.45
N THR A 114 -54.17 -15.80 -2.45
CA THR A 114 -54.88 -16.51 -1.37
C THR A 114 -56.30 -16.81 -1.81
#